data_AF-A0A7X6FI22-F1
#
_entry.id   AF-A0A7X6FI22-F1
#
_cell.length_a   1.000
_cell.length_b   1.000
_cell.length_c   1.000
_cell.angle_alpha   90.00
_cell.angle_beta   90.00
_cell.angle_gamma   90.00
#
_symmetry.space_group_name_H-M   'P 1'
#
loop_
_entity.id
_entity.type
_entity.pdbx_description
1 polymer ?
#
loop_
_entity_poly.entity_id
_entity_poly.type
_entity_poly.pdbx_seq_one_letter_code
_entity_poly.pdbx_strand_id
1 'polypeptide(L)'
;MQAGRAGKTIDFLTGTGRICTSKRQEFILLSDTLRISMLVYAINHRMREGATETTVIGPFYVQDAPELQVGADISASMEGELLYVSGVVRSTDGQPTANAIVDVWQADDDGYYDVQQSGSS
;
A
#
# COMPACT_ATOMS: atom_id res chain seq x y z
N MET A 1 -28.10 23.06 15.98
CA MET A 1 -27.48 22.81 14.65
C MET A 1 -28.08 21.51 14.09
N GLN A 2 -28.38 21.43 12.79
CA GLN A 2 -29.43 20.58 12.19
C GLN A 2 -29.39 19.08 12.56
N ALA A 3 -30.47 18.56 13.17
CA ALA A 3 -30.64 17.16 13.57
C ALA A 3 -30.97 16.19 12.41
N GLY A 4 -30.30 16.34 11.27
CA GLY A 4 -30.50 15.54 10.05
C GLY A 4 -29.23 14.85 9.56
N ARG A 5 -29.34 14.06 8.48
CA ARG A 5 -28.19 13.40 7.82
C ARG A 5 -27.06 14.39 7.50
N ALA A 6 -27.42 15.61 7.07
CA ALA A 6 -26.47 16.69 6.82
C ALA A 6 -25.68 17.09 8.08
N GLY A 7 -26.34 17.23 9.24
CA GLY A 7 -25.67 17.57 10.50
C GLY A 7 -24.65 16.50 10.90
N LYS A 8 -25.03 15.22 10.82
CA LYS A 8 -24.12 14.10 11.10
C LYS A 8 -22.92 14.07 10.17
N THR A 9 -23.09 14.39 8.88
CA THR A 9 -21.98 14.49 7.93
C THR A 9 -21.04 15.64 8.29
N ILE A 10 -21.57 16.80 8.65
CA ILE A 10 -20.74 17.94 9.09
C ILE A 10 -19.99 17.60 10.38
N ASP A 11 -20.62 16.93 11.33
CA ASP A 11 -19.98 16.49 12.58
C ASP A 11 -18.85 15.48 12.29
N PHE A 12 -19.08 14.53 11.38
CA PHE A 12 -18.05 13.57 10.94
C PHE A 12 -16.83 14.27 10.33
N LEU A 13 -17.04 15.15 9.34
CA LEU A 13 -15.95 15.88 8.68
C LEU A 13 -15.20 16.79 9.66
N THR A 14 -15.92 17.41 10.59
CA THR A 14 -15.33 18.21 11.68
C THR A 14 -14.48 17.33 12.61
N GLY A 15 -14.97 16.14 12.95
CA GLY A 15 -14.25 15.15 13.75
C GLY A 15 -12.97 14.67 13.06
N THR A 16 -13.04 14.31 11.78
CA THR A 16 -11.88 13.95 10.94
C THR A 16 -10.83 15.06 10.99
N GLY A 17 -11.23 16.31 10.75
CA GLY A 17 -10.31 17.45 10.80
C GLY A 17 -9.65 17.67 12.17
N ARG A 18 -10.36 17.42 13.26
CA ARG A 18 -9.82 17.56 14.64
C ARG A 18 -8.79 16.49 15.01
N ILE A 19 -8.82 15.34 14.36
CA ILE A 19 -7.85 14.24 14.59
C ILE A 19 -6.53 14.52 13.85
N CYS A 20 -6.56 15.33 12.79
CA CYS A 20 -5.36 15.71 12.07
C CYS A 20 -4.36 16.43 12.98
N THR A 21 -3.09 16.05 12.87
CA THR A 21 -1.93 16.67 13.53
C THR A 21 -0.79 16.82 12.51
N SER A 22 0.37 17.31 12.94
CA SER A 22 1.57 17.34 12.09
C SER A 22 2.08 15.94 11.69
N LYS A 23 1.75 14.90 12.47
CA LYS A 23 2.18 13.52 12.23
C LYS A 23 1.06 12.59 11.73
N ARG A 24 -0.20 13.00 11.87
CA ARG A 24 -1.37 12.20 11.47
C ARG A 24 -2.27 13.02 10.56
N GLN A 25 -2.51 12.54 9.34
CA GLN A 25 -3.38 13.22 8.38
C GLN A 25 -4.65 12.39 8.15
N GLU A 26 -5.68 12.61 8.97
CA GLU A 26 -6.91 11.79 8.94
C GLU A 26 -7.71 11.97 7.64
N PHE A 27 -7.60 13.12 6.98
CA PHE A 27 -8.21 13.32 5.66
C PHE A 27 -7.53 12.50 4.56
N ILE A 28 -6.22 12.24 4.67
CA ILE A 28 -5.52 11.31 3.77
C ILE A 28 -6.03 9.89 4.01
N LEU A 29 -6.12 9.46 5.27
CA LEU A 29 -6.64 8.14 5.62
C LEU A 29 -8.10 7.93 5.21
N LEU A 30 -8.94 8.94 5.36
CA LEU A 30 -10.31 8.94 4.86
C LEU A 30 -10.34 8.83 3.32
N SER A 31 -9.48 9.59 2.63
CA SER A 31 -9.32 9.52 1.18
C SER A 31 -8.89 8.12 0.72
N ASP A 32 -7.96 7.49 1.42
CA ASP A 32 -7.49 6.13 1.13
C ASP A 32 -8.58 5.08 1.35
N THR A 33 -9.32 5.20 2.45
CA THR A 33 -10.47 4.32 2.77
C THR A 33 -11.56 4.41 1.70
N LEU A 34 -11.84 5.61 1.21
CA LEU A 34 -12.81 5.86 0.15
C LEU A 34 -12.25 5.65 -1.26
N ARG A 35 -10.97 5.24 -1.38
CA ARG A 35 -10.24 5.05 -2.64
C ARG A 35 -10.13 6.30 -3.52
N ILE A 36 -10.35 7.50 -2.94
CA ILE A 36 -10.20 8.78 -3.64
C ILE A 36 -8.74 8.97 -4.08
N SER A 37 -7.79 8.64 -3.20
CA SER A 37 -6.36 8.73 -3.51
C SER A 37 -5.97 7.87 -4.72
N MET A 38 -6.51 6.64 -4.78
CA MET A 38 -6.28 5.72 -5.91
C MET A 38 -6.91 6.24 -7.20
N LEU A 39 -8.13 6.80 -7.14
CA LEU A 39 -8.79 7.38 -8.30
C LEU A 39 -7.99 8.56 -8.87
N VAL A 40 -7.55 9.48 -8.00
CA VAL A 40 -6.70 10.62 -8.41
C VAL A 40 -5.40 10.10 -9.01
N TYR A 41 -4.77 9.10 -8.40
CA TYR A 41 -3.55 8.50 -8.91
C TYR A 41 -3.74 7.90 -10.31
N ALA A 42 -4.77 7.08 -10.52
CA ALA A 42 -5.08 6.44 -11.80
C ALA A 42 -5.40 7.46 -12.91
N ILE A 43 -6.12 8.54 -12.59
CA ILE A 43 -6.41 9.62 -13.56
C ILE A 43 -5.13 10.29 -14.04
N ASN A 44 -4.19 10.54 -13.12
CA ASN A 44 -2.96 11.25 -13.41
C ASN A 44 -1.84 10.34 -13.96
N HIS A 45 -1.92 9.03 -13.73
CA HIS A 45 -0.92 8.05 -14.15
C HIS A 45 -1.59 6.99 -15.04
N ARG A 46 -2.10 7.44 -16.20
CA ARG A 46 -2.67 6.52 -17.18
C ARG A 46 -1.60 5.55 -17.66
N MET A 47 -1.82 4.28 -17.38
CA MET A 47 -0.94 3.22 -17.82
C MET A 47 -1.18 2.89 -19.29
N ARG A 48 -0.14 2.39 -19.94
CA ARG A 48 -0.23 1.89 -21.31
C ARG A 48 -1.15 0.66 -21.32
N GLU A 49 -1.92 0.48 -22.38
CA GLU A 49 -2.76 -0.71 -22.54
C GLU A 49 -1.91 -1.98 -22.40
N GLY A 50 -2.40 -2.96 -21.63
CA GLY A 50 -1.68 -4.20 -21.32
C GLY A 50 -0.66 -4.11 -20.18
N ALA A 51 -0.45 -2.95 -19.56
CA ALA A 51 0.35 -2.85 -18.34
C ALA A 51 -0.47 -3.23 -17.10
N THR A 52 0.18 -3.86 -16.12
CA THR A 52 -0.42 -4.15 -14.81
C THR A 52 -0.89 -2.85 -14.15
N GLU A 53 -2.09 -2.85 -13.60
CA GLU A 53 -2.64 -1.71 -12.89
C GLU A 53 -1.77 -1.34 -11.68
N THR A 54 -1.56 -0.05 -11.49
CA THR A 54 -0.76 0.48 -10.39
C THR A 54 -1.63 0.82 -9.18
N THR A 55 -1.05 0.79 -8.00
CA THR A 55 -1.69 1.20 -6.74
C THR A 55 -0.76 2.11 -5.94
N VAL A 56 -1.29 2.73 -4.88
CA VAL A 56 -0.50 3.51 -3.93
C VAL A 56 0.52 2.61 -3.22
N ILE A 57 1.74 3.11 -3.03
CA ILE A 57 2.84 2.38 -2.36
C ILE A 57 2.51 2.10 -0.88
N GLY A 58 1.77 3.01 -0.23
CA GLY A 58 1.51 2.95 1.20
C GLY A 58 2.71 3.44 2.04
N PRO A 59 2.54 3.57 3.37
CA PRO A 59 3.53 4.22 4.25
C PRO A 59 4.66 3.30 4.73
N PHE A 60 4.62 2.01 4.39
CA PHE A 60 5.50 0.98 4.95
C PHE A 60 6.56 0.45 3.98
N TYR A 61 6.74 1.12 2.85
CA TYR A 61 7.84 0.81 1.95
C TYR A 61 9.18 1.27 2.55
N VAL A 62 10.18 0.40 2.48
CA VAL A 62 11.56 0.68 2.88
C VAL A 62 12.46 0.59 1.65
N GLN A 63 13.31 1.59 1.48
CA GLN A 63 14.30 1.58 0.42
C GLN A 63 15.49 0.68 0.83
N ASP A 64 16.14 0.06 -0.15
CA ASP A 64 17.37 -0.72 0.03
C ASP A 64 17.17 -2.01 0.88
N ALA A 65 16.04 -2.69 0.68
CA ALA A 65 15.82 -4.02 1.24
C ALA A 65 16.86 -5.03 0.73
N PRO A 66 17.20 -6.09 1.50
CA PRO A 66 18.16 -7.10 1.05
C PRO A 66 17.75 -7.76 -0.27
N GLU A 67 18.67 -7.84 -1.23
CA GLU A 67 18.45 -8.58 -2.47
C GLU A 67 18.47 -10.09 -2.22
N LEU A 68 17.43 -10.78 -2.72
CA LEU A 68 17.27 -12.23 -2.59
C LEU A 68 17.15 -12.88 -3.97
N GLN A 69 17.57 -14.15 -4.07
CA GLN A 69 17.44 -14.92 -5.30
C GLN A 69 15.98 -15.35 -5.55
N VAL A 70 15.62 -15.58 -6.81
CA VAL A 70 14.29 -16.10 -7.18
C VAL A 70 14.01 -17.42 -6.46
N GLY A 71 12.87 -17.49 -5.78
CA GLY A 71 12.46 -18.65 -4.99
C GLY A 71 12.94 -18.64 -3.54
N ALA A 72 13.60 -17.57 -3.09
CA ALA A 72 13.93 -17.37 -1.69
C ALA A 72 12.67 -17.17 -0.83
N ASP A 73 12.80 -17.53 0.44
CA ASP A 73 11.81 -17.24 1.48
C ASP A 73 12.07 -15.84 2.06
N ILE A 74 11.04 -14.98 2.06
CA ILE A 74 11.11 -13.60 2.55
C ILE A 74 10.50 -13.43 3.95
N SER A 75 9.95 -14.51 4.54
CA SER A 75 9.25 -14.48 5.84
C SER A 75 10.19 -14.26 7.02
N ALA A 76 11.50 -14.31 6.84
CA ALA A 76 12.50 -14.21 7.91
C ALA A 76 12.26 -15.18 9.09
N SER A 77 11.64 -16.35 8.83
CA SER A 77 11.22 -17.34 9.84
C SER A 77 10.09 -16.87 10.78
N MET A 78 9.31 -15.86 10.38
CA MET A 78 8.07 -15.51 11.07
C MET A 78 7.06 -16.66 10.98
N GLU A 79 6.29 -16.86 12.06
CA GLU A 79 5.17 -17.81 12.05
C GLU A 79 4.04 -17.27 11.17
N GLY A 80 3.36 -18.17 10.44
CA GLY A 80 2.19 -17.83 9.64
C GLY A 80 1.85 -18.91 8.60
N GLU A 81 0.75 -18.69 7.87
CA GLU A 81 0.38 -19.56 6.76
C GLU A 81 1.34 -19.37 5.57
N LEU A 82 1.90 -20.46 5.06
CA LEU A 82 2.84 -20.40 3.95
C LEU A 82 2.15 -19.99 2.64
N LEU A 83 2.61 -18.88 2.05
CA LEU A 83 2.18 -18.41 0.74
C LEU A 83 3.29 -18.58 -0.30
N TYR A 84 3.02 -19.37 -1.34
CA TYR A 84 3.91 -19.49 -2.50
C TYR A 84 3.46 -18.55 -3.62
N VAL A 85 4.33 -17.62 -4.01
CA VAL A 85 4.07 -16.65 -5.08
C VAL A 85 4.99 -16.94 -6.27
N SER A 86 4.42 -17.01 -7.47
CA SER A 86 5.18 -17.18 -8.72
C SER A 86 4.57 -16.37 -9.85
N GLY A 87 5.41 -15.98 -10.83
CA GLY A 87 4.98 -15.15 -11.94
C GLY A 87 6.08 -14.90 -12.96
N VAL A 88 5.75 -14.13 -14.00
CA VAL A 88 6.69 -13.71 -15.05
C VAL A 88 6.50 -12.22 -15.30
N VAL A 89 7.58 -11.45 -15.23
CA VAL A 89 7.57 -10.04 -15.63
C VAL A 89 7.64 -9.94 -17.14
N ARG A 90 6.70 -9.22 -17.75
CA ARG A 90 6.64 -9.01 -19.20
C ARG A 90 6.48 -7.52 -19.52
N SER A 91 6.97 -7.12 -20.69
CA SER A 91 6.62 -5.85 -21.32
C SER A 91 5.19 -5.88 -21.89
N THR A 92 4.69 -4.69 -22.28
CA THR A 92 3.32 -4.51 -22.81
C THR A 92 3.08 -5.20 -24.16
N ASP A 93 4.14 -5.59 -24.87
CA ASP A 93 4.11 -6.43 -26.07
C ASP A 93 4.17 -7.94 -25.75
N GLY A 94 4.15 -8.31 -24.46
CA GLY A 94 4.15 -9.68 -23.97
C GLY A 94 5.52 -10.35 -23.90
N GLN A 95 6.62 -9.66 -24.21
CA GLN A 95 7.96 -10.26 -24.12
C GLN A 95 8.45 -10.35 -22.67
N PRO A 96 9.12 -11.44 -22.25
CA PRO A 96 9.72 -11.53 -20.92
C PRO A 96 10.80 -10.47 -20.69
N THR A 97 10.80 -9.85 -19.52
CA THR A 97 11.82 -8.87 -19.12
C THR A 97 12.91 -9.56 -18.29
N ALA A 98 14.10 -9.71 -18.86
CA ALA A 98 15.25 -10.25 -18.14
C ALA A 98 15.76 -9.28 -17.08
N ASN A 99 16.28 -9.82 -15.97
CA ASN A 99 16.87 -9.06 -14.86
C ASN A 99 15.93 -8.02 -14.23
N ALA A 100 14.60 -8.24 -14.31
CA ALA A 100 13.64 -7.40 -13.61
C ALA A 100 13.83 -7.56 -12.09
N ILE A 101 13.83 -6.43 -11.38
CA ILE A 101 13.84 -6.39 -9.91
C ILE A 101 12.39 -6.32 -9.44
N VAL A 102 12.04 -7.11 -8.43
CA VAL A 102 10.71 -7.13 -7.81
C VAL A 102 10.87 -6.90 -6.31
N ASP A 103 10.52 -5.69 -5.87
CA ASP A 103 10.46 -5.36 -4.44
C ASP A 103 9.15 -5.89 -3.84
N VAL A 104 9.25 -6.60 -2.71
CA VAL A 104 8.10 -7.20 -2.03
C VAL A 104 8.15 -6.89 -0.54
N TRP A 105 7.02 -6.47 0.02
CA TRP A 105 6.82 -6.27 1.45
C TRP A 105 5.38 -6.60 1.82
N GLN A 106 5.16 -7.14 3.02
CA GLN A 106 3.82 -7.44 3.54
C GLN A 106 3.83 -7.35 5.07
N ALA A 107 2.64 -7.23 5.66
CA ALA A 107 2.47 -7.32 7.10
C ALA A 107 2.55 -8.78 7.56
N ASP A 108 2.87 -8.98 8.84
CA ASP A 108 2.73 -10.27 9.54
C ASP A 108 1.25 -10.62 9.83
N ASP A 109 1.03 -11.77 10.49
CA ASP A 109 -0.29 -12.27 10.87
C ASP A 109 -1.05 -11.35 11.85
N ASP A 110 -0.34 -10.51 12.60
CA ASP A 110 -0.92 -9.50 13.50
C ASP A 110 -1.18 -8.16 12.79
N GLY A 111 -0.82 -8.05 11.51
CA GLY A 111 -1.04 -6.85 10.68
C GLY A 111 0.03 -5.77 10.85
N TYR A 112 1.20 -6.11 11.40
CA TYR A 112 2.32 -5.19 11.54
C TYR A 112 3.37 -5.39 10.45
N TYR A 113 3.90 -4.29 9.94
CA TYR A 113 5.11 -4.29 9.13
C TYR A 113 6.36 -4.25 10.02
N ASP A 114 7.47 -4.79 9.53
CA ASP A 114 8.79 -4.78 10.18
C ASP A 114 9.20 -3.39 10.71
N VAL A 115 8.98 -2.32 9.92
CA VAL A 115 9.27 -0.93 10.32
C VAL A 115 8.45 -0.42 11.50
N GLN A 116 7.31 -1.06 11.78
CA GLN A 116 6.46 -0.71 12.91
C GLN A 116 6.86 -1.44 14.18
N GLN A 117 7.58 -2.55 14.06
CA GLN A 117 8.10 -3.29 15.19
C GLN A 117 9.38 -2.61 15.69
N SER A 118 9.26 -1.85 16.78
CA SER A 118 10.39 -1.20 17.43
C SER A 118 11.40 -2.22 17.96
N GLY A 119 12.50 -2.47 17.24
CA GLY A 119 13.58 -3.35 17.74
C GLY A 119 14.61 -3.87 16.73
N SER A 120 14.38 -3.76 15.42
CA SER A 120 15.27 -4.39 14.42
C SER A 120 16.22 -3.36 13.79
N SER A 121 17.35 -3.11 14.46
CA SER A 121 18.55 -2.46 13.87
C SER A 121 19.59 -3.50 13.51
#